data_AF-A0A3C2D1M1-F1
#
_entry.id   AF-A0A3C2D1M1-F1
#
_cell.length_a   1.000
_cell.length_b   1.000
_cell.length_c   1.000
_cell.angle_alpha   90.00
_cell.angle_beta   90.00
_cell.angle_gamma   90.00
#
_symmetry.space_group_name_H-M   'P 1'
#
loop_
_entity.id
_entity.type
_entity.pdbx_description
1 polymer ?
#
loop_
_entity_poly.entity_id
_entity_poly.type
_entity_poly.pdbx_seq_one_letter_code
_entity_poly.pdbx_strand_id
1 'polypeptide(L)'
;MREFLARLFLKAFFIVVVFPGFISCGHRSAGDKSKSGADSTFVSIEEPDDAADDQVITAILVSPENPRPGQLFKVMVTGGKKIGKAKIEVTSPTGIIESVKSRTGEGLPYWRIDEFKAGTEGAYHAELKTGEVNEHLDFSVIEKSTPPASQAVWKTKSGWDSKTEALYSAWVNALFYGADERSSWPALHEITQNKEWNFLYNHLSLEEDDLSGKIKVRMEPDCADNPFYLRAYFAWKLGLPFGYHEADRGGLGRAPNTGRWITNETAVSNSHPTQKFNTFMRIVMNGVHSGTARTSLSNENSDYYPVPLTADAIRPGVVFADPYGHTLILVSKIPQTSDHPGMLLSVDAQPDGTVGIKRFWKGNFLFNTNEAEVIGEPGFKAFRPIVLNQGKLRLLKTDEFTAESGLIPFSLQQKGMSSNDFYHIMELIINPKPLDPETAMFDLINALHEQLVVRVTSVKNGEEYMKAHPGLVIPMPGRAAGVFQTGGIWEDFSTPNRDLRLLIAMDAVIDFPDKVMRSPDDYKISMLQSPEKVKENLKELLEKKLNELSITYTRGNETEQKLTLSEIIKRRSAFEMAYNPNDGAEIRWGAPENSEERSTCRRKVPTGQLEKMQSVREWFQKRLHPPT
;
A
#
# COMPACT_ATOMS: atom_id res chain seq x y z
N MET A 1 -56.46 32.90 36.35
CA MET A 1 -57.33 33.82 35.58
C MET A 1 -57.33 33.32 34.13
N ARG A 2 -58.28 32.43 33.76
CA ARG A 2 -58.29 31.59 32.53
C ARG A 2 -57.09 30.62 32.45
N GLU A 3 -57.20 29.28 32.32
CA GLU A 3 -58.03 28.38 31.48
C GLU A 3 -57.65 28.46 29.99
N PHE A 4 -57.55 27.40 29.17
CA PHE A 4 -58.12 26.03 29.12
C PHE A 4 -56.99 24.97 28.83
N LEU A 5 -56.95 23.68 29.21
CA LEU A 5 -57.88 22.51 29.05
C LEU A 5 -58.13 22.10 27.57
N ALA A 6 -58.11 20.84 27.10
CA ALA A 6 -57.76 19.50 27.63
C ALA A 6 -57.45 18.56 26.39
N ARG A 7 -57.61 17.22 26.26
CA ARG A 7 -58.21 16.09 27.04
C ARG A 7 -57.87 14.72 26.36
N LEU A 8 -57.46 13.67 27.11
CA LEU A 8 -57.60 12.17 26.90
C LEU A 8 -56.46 11.44 27.68
N PHE A 9 -56.57 10.34 28.45
CA PHE A 9 -57.41 9.12 28.51
C PHE A 9 -57.10 8.07 27.40
N LEU A 10 -56.98 6.75 27.64
CA LEU A 10 -57.53 5.86 28.71
C LEU A 10 -56.79 4.49 28.85
N LYS A 11 -56.93 3.81 30.02
CA LYS A 11 -56.58 2.38 30.38
C LYS A 11 -55.09 2.08 30.74
N ALA A 12 -54.67 1.32 31.78
CA ALA A 12 -55.22 0.27 32.68
C ALA A 12 -55.23 -1.18 32.10
N PHE A 13 -54.93 -2.29 32.82
CA PHE A 13 -55.28 -2.70 34.21
C PHE A 13 -54.46 -3.95 34.70
N PHE A 14 -54.17 -4.12 36.02
CA PHE A 14 -53.77 -5.32 36.87
C PHE A 14 -52.93 -6.52 36.32
N ILE A 15 -52.13 -7.33 37.07
CA ILE A 15 -52.24 -8.14 38.33
C ILE A 15 -50.79 -8.33 38.88
N VAL A 16 -50.34 -8.17 40.15
CA VAL A 16 -50.67 -8.68 41.53
C VAL A 16 -49.88 -9.96 41.97
N VAL A 17 -49.48 -10.04 43.27
CA VAL A 17 -48.65 -11.08 44.00
C VAL A 17 -47.11 -10.97 43.79
N VAL A 18 -46.19 -11.36 44.71
CA VAL A 18 -45.87 -10.95 46.12
C VAL A 18 -44.56 -11.67 46.60
N PHE A 19 -43.82 -11.04 47.52
CA PHE A 19 -42.65 -11.45 48.37
C PHE A 19 -42.61 -12.92 48.93
N PRO A 20 -41.52 -13.45 49.60
CA PRO A 20 -40.40 -12.75 50.30
C PRO A 20 -38.96 -13.39 50.32
N GLY A 21 -38.00 -12.68 50.95
CA GLY A 21 -36.91 -13.23 51.83
C GLY A 21 -35.57 -13.62 51.14
N PHE A 22 -34.38 -13.50 51.74
CA PHE A 22 -33.87 -13.10 53.10
C PHE A 22 -32.65 -12.16 52.90
N ILE A 23 -32.35 -11.10 53.69
CA ILE A 23 -31.88 -11.02 55.09
C ILE A 23 -30.62 -11.85 55.42
N SER A 24 -29.46 -11.19 55.54
CA SER A 24 -28.57 -11.31 56.72
C SER A 24 -27.52 -10.17 56.80
N CYS A 25 -26.92 -9.99 57.98
CA CYS A 25 -25.83 -9.05 58.27
C CYS A 25 -24.45 -9.64 57.88
N GLY A 26 -23.35 -8.88 57.75
CA GLY A 26 -23.14 -7.44 57.91
C GLY A 26 -22.05 -7.09 58.94
N HIS A 27 -20.97 -6.42 58.52
CA HIS A 27 -20.04 -5.75 59.43
C HIS A 27 -19.31 -4.57 58.79
N ARG A 28 -18.83 -3.64 59.64
CA ARG A 28 -18.04 -2.47 59.26
C ARG A 28 -16.55 -2.72 59.54
N SER A 29 -15.68 -2.17 58.70
CA SER A 29 -14.45 -1.51 59.16
C SER A 29 -14.08 -0.40 58.19
N ALA A 30 -13.55 0.71 58.70
CA ALA A 30 -13.04 1.82 57.90
C ALA A 30 -11.51 1.83 57.97
N GLY A 31 -10.85 2.14 56.85
CA GLY A 31 -9.39 2.18 56.73
C GLY A 31 -8.99 3.21 55.68
N ASP A 32 -8.95 4.48 56.08
CA ASP A 32 -8.60 5.60 55.20
C ASP A 32 -7.09 5.66 54.92
N LYS A 33 -6.71 5.71 53.64
CA LYS A 33 -5.71 6.66 53.14
C LYS A 33 -5.66 6.77 51.61
N SER A 34 -5.69 8.02 51.15
CA SER A 34 -5.55 8.52 49.79
C SER A 34 -4.49 7.86 48.89
N LYS A 35 -4.79 7.79 47.58
CA LYS A 35 -3.89 8.29 46.53
C LYS A 35 -4.64 8.71 45.25
N SER A 36 -4.05 9.69 44.58
CA SER A 36 -4.36 10.25 43.25
C SER A 36 -5.22 9.37 42.31
N GLY A 37 -6.36 9.90 41.88
CA GLY A 37 -7.08 9.37 40.73
C GLY A 37 -6.45 9.79 39.40
N ALA A 38 -6.61 8.94 38.40
CA ALA A 38 -6.48 9.27 36.99
C ALA A 38 -7.64 8.55 36.29
N ASP A 39 -8.63 9.30 35.78
CA ASP A 39 -9.80 8.72 35.13
C ASP A 39 -9.42 8.17 33.75
N SER A 40 -9.08 6.88 33.70
CA SER A 40 -9.04 6.14 32.44
C SER A 40 -10.48 5.92 31.96
N THR A 41 -11.00 6.86 31.16
CA THR A 41 -12.29 6.73 30.48
C THR A 41 -12.29 5.49 29.59
N PHE A 42 -12.86 4.41 30.10
CA PHE A 42 -12.93 3.11 29.43
C PHE A 42 -13.88 3.22 28.24
N VAL A 43 -13.33 3.46 27.04
CA VAL A 43 -14.10 3.37 25.79
C VAL A 43 -14.35 1.89 25.53
N SER A 44 -15.61 1.48 25.63
CA SER A 44 -16.04 0.14 25.21
C SER A 44 -15.90 0.04 23.69
N ILE A 45 -14.87 -0.67 23.23
CA ILE A 45 -14.70 -0.99 21.82
C ILE A 45 -15.70 -2.10 21.48
N GLU A 46 -16.74 -1.74 20.70
CA GLU A 46 -17.66 -2.71 20.09
C GLU A 46 -16.95 -3.50 18.98
N GLU A 47 -17.52 -4.63 18.54
CA GLU A 47 -16.84 -5.56 17.63
C GLU A 47 -16.45 -4.89 16.29
N PRO A 48 -15.16 -4.86 15.90
CA PRO A 48 -14.69 -4.12 14.72
C PRO A 48 -14.96 -4.83 13.38
N ASP A 49 -16.01 -5.65 13.31
CA ASP A 49 -16.45 -6.33 12.08
C ASP A 49 -17.43 -5.48 11.27
N ASP A 50 -18.17 -4.58 11.93
CA ASP A 50 -19.05 -3.59 11.30
C ASP A 50 -18.51 -2.17 11.51
N ALA A 51 -17.47 -1.81 10.73
CA ALA A 51 -17.27 -0.41 10.36
C ALA A 51 -18.54 0.04 9.63
N ALA A 52 -19.24 1.05 10.19
CA ALA A 52 -20.62 1.34 9.81
C ALA A 52 -20.78 1.58 8.30
N ASP A 53 -21.54 0.70 7.63
CA ASP A 53 -21.81 0.73 6.18
C ASP A 53 -22.33 2.12 5.73
N ASP A 54 -23.03 2.81 6.63
CA ASP A 54 -23.55 4.18 6.57
C ASP A 54 -22.54 5.26 6.12
N GLN A 55 -21.23 5.07 6.33
CA GLN A 55 -20.20 6.03 5.91
C GLN A 55 -19.52 5.69 4.58
N VAL A 56 -19.82 4.54 3.96
CA VAL A 56 -19.09 4.08 2.77
C VAL A 56 -19.73 4.62 1.48
N ILE A 57 -19.05 5.59 0.86
CA ILE A 57 -19.52 6.29 -0.35
C ILE A 57 -19.87 5.30 -1.46
N THR A 58 -21.14 5.29 -1.83
CA THR A 58 -21.65 4.47 -2.93
C THR A 58 -21.54 5.24 -4.24
N ALA A 59 -21.00 4.58 -5.27
CA ALA A 59 -20.82 5.16 -6.60
C ALA A 59 -20.94 4.10 -7.70
N ILE A 60 -21.31 4.54 -8.91
CA ILE A 60 -21.55 3.71 -10.09
C ILE A 60 -20.79 4.25 -11.31
N LEU A 61 -20.29 3.37 -12.16
CA LEU A 61 -19.51 3.71 -13.35
C LEU A 61 -19.70 2.68 -14.47
N VAL A 62 -19.81 3.14 -15.72
CA VAL A 62 -19.93 2.30 -16.93
C VAL A 62 -18.63 2.37 -17.73
N SER A 63 -18.22 1.26 -18.34
CA SER A 63 -17.02 1.19 -19.18
C SER A 63 -17.21 0.19 -20.35
N PRO A 64 -16.96 0.57 -21.62
CA PRO A 64 -16.51 1.89 -22.10
C PRO A 64 -17.49 3.04 -21.89
N GLU A 65 -17.03 4.29 -22.01
CA GLU A 65 -17.88 5.50 -21.91
C GLU A 65 -19.05 5.46 -22.91
N ASN A 66 -18.77 5.01 -24.13
CA ASN A 66 -19.79 4.68 -25.12
C ASN A 66 -19.52 3.28 -25.70
N PRO A 67 -20.25 2.24 -25.27
CA PRO A 67 -20.21 0.93 -25.91
C PRO A 67 -20.83 0.98 -27.31
N ARG A 68 -20.38 0.11 -28.21
CA ARG A 68 -21.00 -0.09 -29.54
C ARG A 68 -22.13 -1.14 -29.47
N PRO A 69 -23.12 -1.11 -30.37
CA PRO A 69 -24.14 -2.16 -30.47
C PRO A 69 -23.54 -3.57 -30.49
N GLY A 70 -24.07 -4.48 -29.68
CA GLY A 70 -23.55 -5.84 -29.54
C GLY A 70 -22.23 -6.02 -28.78
N GLN A 71 -21.53 -4.94 -28.40
CA GLN A 71 -20.30 -4.99 -27.60
C GLN A 71 -20.59 -5.40 -26.15
N LEU A 72 -19.63 -6.04 -25.48
CA LEU A 72 -19.65 -6.20 -24.02
C LEU A 72 -19.23 -4.88 -23.34
N PHE A 73 -19.94 -4.51 -22.28
CA PHE A 73 -19.59 -3.40 -21.39
C PHE A 73 -19.73 -3.83 -19.93
N LYS A 74 -19.02 -3.13 -19.05
CA LYS A 74 -18.94 -3.44 -17.62
C LYS A 74 -19.54 -2.29 -16.83
N VAL A 75 -20.35 -2.61 -15.82
CA VAL A 75 -20.85 -1.67 -14.80
C VAL A 75 -20.12 -1.98 -13.50
N MET A 76 -19.29 -1.06 -13.03
CA MET A 76 -18.70 -1.10 -11.70
C MET A 76 -19.60 -0.34 -10.74
N VAL A 77 -19.84 -0.92 -9.57
CA VAL A 77 -20.37 -0.22 -8.40
C VAL A 77 -19.43 -0.43 -7.22
N THR A 78 -19.37 0.55 -6.35
CA THR A 78 -18.56 0.51 -5.12
C THR A 78 -19.35 1.07 -3.93
N GLY A 79 -18.95 0.72 -2.71
CA GLY A 79 -19.62 1.10 -1.46
C GLY A 79 -19.31 0.12 -0.33
N GLY A 80 -20.29 -0.07 0.57
CA GLY A 80 -20.18 -0.92 1.78
C GLY A 80 -20.20 -2.44 1.55
N LYS A 81 -20.08 -3.20 2.64
CA LYS A 81 -19.99 -4.68 2.72
C LYS A 81 -21.17 -5.37 2.00
N LYS A 82 -22.34 -4.71 1.95
CA LYS A 82 -23.55 -5.16 1.23
C LYS A 82 -23.40 -5.19 -0.30
N ILE A 83 -22.50 -4.39 -0.90
CA ILE A 83 -22.38 -4.21 -2.37
C ILE A 83 -22.14 -5.50 -3.14
N GLY A 84 -21.40 -6.47 -2.59
CA GLY A 84 -21.17 -7.76 -3.27
C GLY A 84 -22.48 -8.51 -3.57
N LYS A 85 -23.52 -8.31 -2.75
CA LYS A 85 -24.85 -8.93 -2.86
C LYS A 85 -25.89 -8.03 -3.57
N ALA A 86 -25.55 -6.79 -3.90
CA ALA A 86 -26.48 -5.85 -4.52
C ALA A 86 -26.81 -6.24 -5.97
N LYS A 87 -28.01 -5.83 -6.44
CA LYS A 87 -28.41 -6.00 -7.84
C LYS A 87 -28.11 -4.72 -8.63
N ILE A 88 -27.42 -4.88 -9.75
CA ILE A 88 -27.37 -3.88 -10.83
C ILE A 88 -28.46 -4.23 -11.84
N GLU A 89 -29.26 -3.24 -12.23
CA GLU A 89 -30.30 -3.38 -13.24
C GLU A 89 -30.04 -2.38 -14.37
N VAL A 90 -29.95 -2.85 -15.61
CA VAL A 90 -29.70 -1.98 -16.77
C VAL A 90 -30.90 -2.00 -17.70
N THR A 91 -31.44 -0.82 -17.98
CA THR A 91 -32.56 -0.62 -18.92
C THR A 91 -32.02 -0.08 -20.24
N SER A 92 -32.38 -0.76 -21.32
CA SER A 92 -32.10 -0.39 -22.72
C SER A 92 -33.36 0.18 -23.39
N PRO A 93 -33.27 0.76 -24.60
CA PRO A 93 -34.43 1.18 -25.39
C PRO A 93 -35.44 0.06 -25.69
N THR A 94 -35.02 -1.20 -25.58
CA THR A 94 -35.86 -2.40 -25.82
C THR A 94 -36.28 -3.13 -24.53
N GLY A 95 -35.98 -2.57 -23.35
CA GLY A 95 -36.30 -3.18 -22.04
C GLY A 95 -35.06 -3.49 -21.18
N ILE A 96 -35.27 -4.16 -20.04
CA ILE A 96 -34.20 -4.54 -19.11
C ILE A 96 -33.30 -5.61 -19.75
N ILE A 97 -31.99 -5.51 -19.53
CA ILE A 97 -30.99 -6.50 -19.93
C ILE A 97 -30.29 -7.11 -18.71
N GLU A 98 -29.96 -8.41 -18.81
CA GLU A 98 -29.32 -9.17 -17.73
C GLU A 98 -27.79 -9.19 -17.85
N SER A 99 -27.11 -9.32 -16.71
CA SER A 99 -25.65 -9.45 -16.63
C SER A 99 -25.21 -10.86 -17.07
N VAL A 100 -24.25 -10.95 -17.99
CA VAL A 100 -23.69 -12.22 -18.47
C VAL A 100 -22.60 -12.79 -17.57
N LYS A 101 -21.99 -11.95 -16.72
CA LYS A 101 -20.88 -12.30 -15.81
C LYS A 101 -20.83 -11.30 -14.66
N SER A 102 -20.46 -11.77 -13.47
CA SER A 102 -20.29 -10.95 -12.26
C SER A 102 -18.93 -11.22 -11.62
N ARG A 103 -18.31 -10.19 -11.03
CA ARG A 103 -17.18 -10.32 -10.11
C ARG A 103 -17.35 -9.35 -8.94
N THR A 104 -16.90 -9.74 -7.76
CA THR A 104 -16.84 -8.90 -6.56
C THR A 104 -15.42 -8.83 -6.02
N GLY A 105 -15.12 -7.81 -5.21
CA GLY A 105 -13.87 -7.69 -4.46
C GLY A 105 -14.11 -7.33 -3.01
N GLU A 106 -13.08 -7.55 -2.19
CA GLU A 106 -13.11 -7.38 -0.73
C GLU A 106 -12.08 -6.32 -0.27
N GLY A 107 -12.31 -5.80 0.94
CA GLY A 107 -11.63 -4.61 1.45
C GLY A 107 -12.39 -3.33 1.08
N LEU A 108 -12.17 -2.26 1.85
CA LEU A 108 -12.84 -0.98 1.62
C LEU A 108 -12.19 -0.18 0.48
N PRO A 109 -12.97 0.48 -0.41
CA PRO A 109 -14.41 0.30 -0.58
C PRO A 109 -14.67 -1.00 -1.34
N TYR A 110 -15.68 -1.76 -0.92
CA TYR A 110 -16.08 -2.99 -1.62
C TYR A 110 -16.55 -2.65 -3.03
N TRP A 111 -16.43 -3.59 -3.97
CA TRP A 111 -16.92 -3.40 -5.33
C TRP A 111 -17.54 -4.64 -5.93
N ARG A 112 -18.41 -4.38 -6.91
CA ARG A 112 -19.03 -5.36 -7.80
C ARG A 112 -18.90 -4.86 -9.23
N ILE A 113 -18.55 -5.75 -10.15
CA ILE A 113 -18.46 -5.49 -11.58
C ILE A 113 -19.36 -6.51 -12.27
N ASP A 114 -20.44 -6.04 -12.89
CA ASP A 114 -21.30 -6.86 -13.74
C ASP A 114 -21.06 -6.52 -15.21
N GLU A 115 -20.91 -7.54 -16.04
CA GLU A 115 -20.71 -7.42 -17.49
C GLU A 115 -22.04 -7.66 -18.20
N PHE A 116 -22.35 -6.83 -19.18
CA PHE A 116 -23.59 -6.83 -19.95
C PHE A 116 -23.25 -6.78 -21.45
N LYS A 117 -24.20 -7.20 -22.29
CA LYS A 117 -24.09 -7.04 -23.74
C LYS A 117 -24.99 -5.90 -24.21
N ALA A 118 -24.41 -4.92 -24.91
CA ALA A 118 -25.16 -3.83 -25.51
C ALA A 118 -26.15 -4.35 -26.57
N GLY A 119 -27.37 -3.82 -26.55
CA GLY A 119 -28.41 -4.10 -27.54
C GLY A 119 -28.29 -3.17 -28.74
N THR A 120 -29.38 -2.49 -29.09
CA THR A 120 -29.40 -1.44 -30.12
C THR A 120 -28.73 -0.15 -29.66
N GLU A 121 -28.36 0.71 -30.61
CA GLU A 121 -27.99 2.11 -30.36
C GLU A 121 -29.12 2.87 -29.62
N GLY A 122 -28.75 3.80 -28.75
CA GLY A 122 -29.68 4.62 -27.96
C GLY A 122 -29.20 4.92 -26.53
N ALA A 123 -30.08 5.53 -25.73
CA ALA A 123 -29.85 5.83 -24.32
C ALA A 123 -30.12 4.61 -23.42
N TYR A 124 -29.29 4.42 -22.40
CA TYR A 124 -29.34 3.32 -21.44
C TYR A 124 -29.24 3.89 -20.02
N HIS A 125 -29.92 3.24 -19.07
CA HIS A 125 -29.92 3.60 -17.66
C HIS A 125 -29.41 2.43 -16.83
N ALA A 126 -28.33 2.61 -16.08
CA ALA A 126 -27.86 1.63 -15.10
C ALA A 126 -28.24 2.08 -13.68
N GLU A 127 -28.94 1.22 -12.93
CA GLU A 127 -29.43 1.50 -11.58
C GLU A 127 -28.92 0.45 -10.59
N LEU A 128 -28.32 0.90 -9.49
CA LEU A 128 -27.91 0.07 -8.35
C LEU A 128 -29.02 0.11 -7.29
N LYS A 129 -29.50 -1.07 -6.87
CA LYS A 129 -30.54 -1.20 -5.84
C LYS A 129 -29.97 -1.92 -4.62
N THR A 130 -29.65 -1.16 -3.57
CA THR A 130 -29.21 -1.72 -2.26
C THR A 130 -30.33 -1.75 -1.21
N GLY A 131 -31.46 -1.05 -1.47
CA GLY A 131 -32.58 -0.92 -0.53
C GLY A 131 -32.42 0.25 0.45
N GLU A 132 -31.19 0.62 0.78
CA GLU A 132 -30.84 1.78 1.63
C GLU A 132 -30.41 2.97 0.77
N VAL A 133 -29.64 2.71 -0.30
CA VAL A 133 -29.14 3.70 -1.27
C VAL A 133 -29.44 3.23 -2.70
N ASN A 134 -29.95 4.14 -3.53
CA ASN A 134 -30.08 3.95 -4.98
C ASN A 134 -29.15 4.92 -5.71
N GLU A 135 -28.22 4.38 -6.49
CA GLU A 135 -27.30 5.15 -7.35
C GLU A 135 -27.56 4.78 -8.81
N HIS A 136 -27.43 5.75 -9.72
CA HIS A 136 -27.71 5.52 -11.14
C HIS A 136 -26.77 6.29 -12.07
N LEU A 137 -26.64 5.79 -13.30
CA LEU A 137 -25.88 6.44 -14.37
C LEU A 137 -26.55 6.21 -15.72
N ASP A 138 -26.92 7.32 -16.37
CA ASP A 138 -27.33 7.32 -17.78
C ASP A 138 -26.09 7.30 -18.69
N PHE A 139 -26.14 6.50 -19.75
CA PHE A 139 -25.10 6.42 -20.78
C PHE A 139 -25.71 6.18 -22.16
N SER A 140 -24.88 6.14 -23.21
CA SER A 140 -25.33 5.92 -24.59
C SER A 140 -24.51 4.82 -25.25
N VAL A 141 -25.22 3.86 -25.87
CA VAL A 141 -24.64 2.91 -26.82
C VAL A 141 -24.71 3.54 -28.20
N ILE A 142 -23.58 3.68 -28.88
CA ILE A 142 -23.49 4.33 -30.21
C ILE A 142 -22.49 3.59 -31.11
N GLU A 143 -22.75 3.55 -32.41
CA GLU A 143 -21.88 2.83 -33.36
C GLU A 143 -20.47 3.43 -33.45
N LYS A 144 -20.36 4.76 -33.35
CA LYS A 144 -19.08 5.48 -33.47
C LYS A 144 -19.02 6.74 -32.62
N SER A 145 -18.37 6.64 -31.45
CA SER A 145 -17.93 7.84 -30.72
C SER A 145 -16.86 8.61 -31.50
N THR A 146 -16.84 9.93 -31.36
CA THR A 146 -15.84 10.82 -31.97
C THR A 146 -15.28 11.74 -30.89
N PRO A 147 -14.01 11.58 -30.47
CA PRO A 147 -13.42 12.41 -29.41
C PRO A 147 -13.48 13.90 -29.76
N PRO A 148 -13.88 14.78 -28.83
CA PRO A 148 -13.92 16.22 -29.08
C PRO A 148 -12.50 16.76 -29.26
N ALA A 149 -12.31 17.59 -30.29
CA ALA A 149 -11.04 18.26 -30.53
C ALA A 149 -10.66 19.17 -29.35
N SER A 150 -9.41 19.08 -28.89
CA SER A 150 -8.86 19.87 -27.79
C SER A 150 -7.38 20.16 -28.01
N GLN A 151 -6.87 21.27 -27.49
CA GLN A 151 -5.43 21.58 -27.48
C GLN A 151 -4.71 20.94 -26.29
N ALA A 152 -5.37 20.91 -25.12
CA ALA A 152 -4.96 20.18 -23.91
C ALA A 152 -4.68 18.69 -24.16
N VAL A 153 -3.96 18.04 -23.24
CA VAL A 153 -3.69 16.59 -23.27
C VAL A 153 -5.01 15.81 -23.34
N TRP A 154 -5.92 16.13 -22.41
CA TRP A 154 -7.34 15.81 -22.47
C TRP A 154 -8.16 16.93 -21.84
N LYS A 155 -9.43 17.04 -22.23
CA LYS A 155 -10.34 18.05 -21.67
C LYS A 155 -10.91 17.57 -20.35
N THR A 156 -10.82 18.39 -19.31
CA THR A 156 -11.50 18.22 -18.03
C THR A 156 -13.03 18.26 -18.21
N LYS A 157 -13.76 17.26 -17.69
CA LYS A 157 -15.23 17.16 -17.71
C LYS A 157 -15.86 17.62 -16.38
N SER A 158 -15.34 17.11 -15.27
CA SER A 158 -15.74 17.38 -13.88
C SER A 158 -14.49 17.46 -13.00
N GLY A 159 -14.61 17.94 -11.76
CA GLY A 159 -13.54 17.84 -10.76
C GLY A 159 -13.50 16.47 -10.06
N TRP A 160 -12.49 16.24 -9.22
CA TRP A 160 -12.50 15.14 -8.26
C TRP A 160 -13.49 15.39 -7.11
N ASP A 161 -14.13 14.33 -6.65
CA ASP A 161 -15.11 14.28 -5.57
C ASP A 161 -15.04 12.92 -4.84
N SER A 162 -15.81 12.72 -3.77
CA SER A 162 -15.78 11.48 -2.99
C SER A 162 -16.23 10.24 -3.77
N LYS A 163 -17.13 10.38 -4.76
CA LYS A 163 -17.54 9.27 -5.64
C LYS A 163 -16.41 8.83 -6.57
N THR A 164 -15.70 9.78 -7.17
CA THR A 164 -14.55 9.50 -8.05
C THR A 164 -13.32 9.01 -7.28
N GLU A 165 -13.09 9.47 -6.05
CA GLU A 165 -12.07 8.89 -5.15
C GLU A 165 -12.42 7.46 -4.71
N ALA A 166 -13.69 7.16 -4.42
CA ALA A 166 -14.15 5.80 -4.12
C ALA A 166 -13.96 4.87 -5.33
N LEU A 167 -14.36 5.31 -6.53
CA LEU A 167 -14.16 4.57 -7.79
C LEU A 167 -12.67 4.39 -8.13
N TYR A 168 -11.80 5.35 -7.81
CA TYR A 168 -10.35 5.21 -7.97
C TYR A 168 -9.79 4.12 -7.04
N SER A 169 -10.19 4.14 -5.77
CA SER A 169 -9.80 3.12 -4.78
C SER A 169 -10.28 1.72 -5.18
N ALA A 170 -11.55 1.59 -5.59
CA ALA A 170 -12.12 0.35 -6.12
C ALA A 170 -11.42 -0.13 -7.40
N TRP A 171 -11.09 0.77 -8.33
CA TRP A 171 -10.36 0.42 -9.55
C TRP A 171 -8.95 -0.08 -9.25
N VAL A 172 -8.20 0.56 -8.34
CA VAL A 172 -6.86 0.09 -7.94
C VAL A 172 -6.95 -1.32 -7.34
N ASN A 173 -7.94 -1.61 -6.48
CA ASN A 173 -8.14 -2.97 -5.96
C ASN A 173 -8.53 -3.98 -7.07
N ALA A 174 -9.46 -3.61 -7.96
CA ALA A 174 -9.92 -4.46 -9.05
C ALA A 174 -8.84 -4.77 -10.10
N LEU A 175 -7.87 -3.86 -10.27
CA LEU A 175 -6.73 -3.98 -11.20
C LEU A 175 -5.70 -5.02 -10.73
N PHE A 176 -5.54 -5.18 -9.41
CA PHE A 176 -4.65 -6.17 -8.77
C PHE A 176 -5.41 -7.31 -8.07
N TYR A 177 -6.67 -7.55 -8.46
CA TYR A 177 -7.53 -8.53 -7.83
C TYR A 177 -6.96 -9.96 -7.91
N GLY A 178 -6.74 -10.59 -6.75
CA GLY A 178 -6.17 -11.93 -6.64
C GLY A 178 -4.64 -11.98 -6.73
N ALA A 179 -3.94 -10.84 -6.77
CA ALA A 179 -2.48 -10.80 -6.73
C ALA A 179 -1.94 -11.03 -5.31
N ASP A 180 -0.81 -11.74 -5.24
CA ASP A 180 -0.05 -12.06 -4.02
C ASP A 180 1.38 -11.49 -4.09
N GLU A 181 2.19 -11.68 -3.04
CA GLU A 181 3.59 -11.19 -3.02
C GLU A 181 4.53 -11.83 -4.06
N ARG A 182 4.09 -12.91 -4.72
CA ARG A 182 4.83 -13.60 -5.78
C ARG A 182 4.45 -13.05 -7.17
N SER A 183 3.41 -12.22 -7.23
CA SER A 183 2.90 -11.60 -8.45
C SER A 183 3.77 -10.42 -8.90
N SER A 184 4.28 -10.51 -10.13
CA SER A 184 5.16 -9.53 -10.76
C SER A 184 4.95 -9.49 -12.27
N TRP A 185 5.16 -8.34 -12.89
CA TRP A 185 4.95 -8.05 -14.31
C TRP A 185 6.15 -7.24 -14.85
N PRO A 186 6.58 -7.44 -16.12
CA PRO A 186 7.69 -6.68 -16.71
C PRO A 186 7.44 -5.17 -16.85
N ALA A 187 6.18 -4.73 -16.91
CA ALA A 187 5.81 -3.32 -17.01
C ALA A 187 4.39 -3.03 -16.48
N LEU A 188 4.13 -1.81 -16.02
CA LEU A 188 2.80 -1.39 -15.55
C LEU A 188 1.73 -1.51 -16.64
N HIS A 189 2.10 -1.27 -17.90
CA HIS A 189 1.13 -1.31 -18.99
C HIS A 189 0.54 -2.70 -19.24
N GLU A 190 1.27 -3.79 -18.98
CA GLU A 190 0.73 -5.16 -19.14
C GLU A 190 -0.47 -5.40 -18.22
N ILE A 191 -0.43 -4.85 -17.01
CA ILE A 191 -1.53 -4.94 -16.03
C ILE A 191 -2.77 -4.19 -16.55
N THR A 192 -2.60 -2.99 -17.11
CA THR A 192 -3.73 -2.25 -17.73
C THR A 192 -4.22 -2.83 -19.06
N GLN A 193 -3.37 -3.53 -19.79
CA GLN A 193 -3.73 -4.25 -21.03
C GLN A 193 -4.48 -5.57 -20.72
N ASN A 194 -4.52 -6.02 -19.46
CA ASN A 194 -5.35 -7.14 -19.05
C ASN A 194 -6.85 -6.74 -18.96
N LYS A 195 -7.60 -7.02 -20.03
CA LYS A 195 -9.05 -6.78 -20.15
C LYS A 195 -9.91 -7.40 -19.03
N GLU A 196 -9.45 -8.47 -18.38
CA GLU A 196 -10.20 -9.16 -17.33
C GLU A 196 -10.07 -8.43 -15.99
N TRP A 197 -8.88 -7.90 -15.68
CA TRP A 197 -8.63 -7.18 -14.42
C TRP A 197 -8.95 -5.69 -14.54
N ASN A 198 -8.45 -5.02 -15.59
CA ASN A 198 -8.69 -3.60 -15.80
C ASN A 198 -10.14 -3.34 -16.23
N PHE A 199 -10.92 -2.76 -15.32
CA PHE A 199 -12.27 -2.28 -15.61
C PHE A 199 -12.30 -1.19 -16.72
N LEU A 200 -11.27 -0.34 -16.78
CA LEU A 200 -11.13 0.77 -17.74
C LEU A 200 -10.41 0.39 -19.05
N TYR A 201 -10.25 -0.91 -19.32
CA TYR A 201 -9.71 -1.40 -20.60
C TYR A 201 -10.55 -0.91 -21.78
N ASN A 202 -9.91 -0.25 -22.75
CA ASN A 202 -10.50 0.36 -23.94
C ASN A 202 -11.69 1.29 -23.63
N HIS A 203 -11.66 1.96 -22.47
CA HIS A 203 -12.75 2.82 -21.99
C HIS A 203 -13.12 3.96 -22.96
N LEU A 204 -12.16 4.47 -23.72
CA LEU A 204 -12.37 5.53 -24.72
C LEU A 204 -12.76 4.98 -26.10
N SER A 205 -12.85 3.65 -26.25
CA SER A 205 -13.13 2.95 -27.52
C SER A 205 -12.13 3.28 -28.64
N LEU A 206 -10.86 3.58 -28.31
CA LEU A 206 -9.77 3.96 -29.23
C LEU A 206 -8.75 2.83 -29.49
N GLU A 207 -9.02 1.62 -29.00
CA GLU A 207 -8.04 0.50 -28.93
C GLU A 207 -6.82 0.86 -28.06
N GLU A 208 -6.99 1.79 -27.11
CA GLU A 208 -5.85 2.41 -26.41
C GLU A 208 -5.11 1.47 -25.45
N ASP A 209 -5.78 0.43 -24.94
CA ASP A 209 -5.15 -0.63 -24.12
C ASP A 209 -4.96 -1.93 -24.89
N ASP A 210 -5.17 -1.95 -26.21
CA ASP A 210 -5.04 -3.18 -26.97
C ASP A 210 -3.56 -3.51 -27.25
N LEU A 211 -3.11 -4.69 -26.82
CA LEU A 211 -1.74 -5.17 -27.05
C LEU A 211 -1.42 -5.32 -28.55
N SER A 212 -2.41 -5.59 -29.42
CA SER A 212 -2.26 -5.56 -30.88
C SER A 212 -2.39 -4.16 -31.48
N GLY A 213 -2.97 -3.21 -30.74
CA GLY A 213 -3.24 -1.84 -31.16
C GLY A 213 -1.99 -1.06 -31.59
N LYS A 214 -2.09 -0.34 -32.71
CA LYS A 214 -0.98 0.45 -33.28
C LYS A 214 -0.61 1.66 -32.43
N ILE A 215 -1.58 2.25 -31.73
CA ILE A 215 -1.40 3.46 -30.91
C ILE A 215 -1.95 3.18 -29.50
N LYS A 216 -1.26 2.29 -28.78
CA LYS A 216 -1.56 1.93 -27.39
C LYS A 216 -0.87 2.81 -26.35
N VAL A 217 -1.42 2.79 -25.14
CA VAL A 217 -0.85 3.33 -23.90
C VAL A 217 0.50 2.68 -23.62
N ARG A 218 1.45 3.47 -23.09
CA ARG A 218 2.71 3.01 -22.53
C ARG A 218 2.87 3.50 -21.11
N MET A 219 3.12 2.56 -20.20
CA MET A 219 3.36 2.82 -18.78
C MET A 219 4.52 1.95 -18.33
N GLU A 220 5.65 2.60 -18.10
CA GLU A 220 6.95 2.05 -17.72
C GLU A 220 7.55 2.97 -16.60
N PRO A 221 6.84 3.16 -15.45
CA PRO A 221 7.30 4.07 -14.39
C PRO A 221 8.29 3.42 -13.41
N ASP A 222 9.04 4.24 -12.69
CA ASP A 222 9.71 3.81 -11.44
C ASP A 222 8.78 3.95 -10.21
N CYS A 223 9.30 3.69 -9.01
CA CYS A 223 8.50 3.76 -7.78
C CYS A 223 7.93 5.17 -7.49
N ALA A 224 8.63 6.25 -7.86
CA ALA A 224 8.21 7.64 -7.66
C ALA A 224 7.12 8.04 -8.65
N ASP A 225 7.21 7.57 -9.89
CA ASP A 225 6.26 7.85 -10.96
C ASP A 225 4.99 7.00 -10.90
N ASN A 226 5.08 5.75 -10.44
CA ASN A 226 3.97 4.78 -10.47
C ASN A 226 2.64 5.31 -9.88
N PRO A 227 2.61 6.01 -8.72
CA PRO A 227 1.38 6.62 -8.21
C PRO A 227 0.76 7.62 -9.20
N PHE A 228 1.59 8.48 -9.80
CA PHE A 228 1.16 9.48 -10.76
C PHE A 228 0.69 8.83 -12.07
N TYR A 229 1.30 7.71 -12.48
CA TYR A 229 0.87 6.94 -13.65
C TYR A 229 -0.52 6.32 -13.47
N LEU A 230 -0.78 5.61 -12.35
CA LEU A 230 -2.12 5.07 -12.09
C LEU A 230 -3.17 6.19 -11.95
N ARG A 231 -2.83 7.29 -11.26
CA ARG A 231 -3.73 8.44 -11.06
C ARG A 231 -4.03 9.17 -12.37
N ALA A 232 -3.02 9.40 -13.22
CA ALA A 232 -3.19 10.03 -14.54
C ALA A 232 -3.97 9.14 -15.50
N TYR A 233 -3.73 7.82 -15.50
CA TYR A 233 -4.47 6.87 -16.33
C TYR A 233 -5.98 6.92 -16.02
N PHE A 234 -6.34 6.76 -14.74
CA PHE A 234 -7.75 6.84 -14.31
C PHE A 234 -8.37 8.21 -14.62
N ALA A 235 -7.65 9.30 -14.33
CA ALA A 235 -8.11 10.66 -14.63
C ALA A 235 -8.34 10.89 -16.13
N TRP A 236 -7.44 10.40 -16.98
CA TRP A 236 -7.53 10.51 -18.43
C TRP A 236 -8.72 9.73 -19.00
N LYS A 237 -8.95 8.50 -18.55
CA LYS A 237 -10.10 7.70 -19.00
C LYS A 237 -11.42 8.39 -18.65
N LEU A 238 -11.58 8.87 -17.42
CA LEU A 238 -12.84 9.48 -16.97
C LEU A 238 -12.98 10.97 -17.33
N GLY A 239 -11.90 11.62 -17.79
CA GLY A 239 -11.89 13.07 -18.07
C GLY A 239 -11.81 13.95 -16.82
N LEU A 240 -11.32 13.41 -15.70
CA LEU A 240 -11.02 14.16 -14.48
C LEU A 240 -9.72 14.96 -14.66
N PRO A 241 -9.49 16.03 -13.88
CA PRO A 241 -8.25 16.78 -13.96
C PRO A 241 -7.10 16.01 -13.31
N PHE A 242 -5.89 16.26 -13.79
CA PHE A 242 -4.67 15.74 -13.23
C PHE A 242 -3.60 16.81 -13.29
N GLY A 243 -2.69 16.81 -12.31
CA GLY A 243 -1.47 17.58 -12.36
C GLY A 243 -0.49 17.14 -11.30
N TYR A 244 0.74 17.63 -11.42
CA TYR A 244 1.82 17.45 -10.46
C TYR A 244 2.62 18.75 -10.34
N HIS A 245 3.33 18.93 -9.24
CA HIS A 245 4.29 20.02 -9.06
C HIS A 245 5.72 19.54 -9.34
N GLU A 246 6.45 20.29 -10.14
CA GLU A 246 7.91 20.19 -10.22
C GLU A 246 8.49 20.64 -8.87
N ALA A 247 8.76 19.68 -7.99
CA ALA A 247 9.27 19.93 -6.64
C ALA A 247 10.79 20.06 -6.64
N ASP A 248 11.36 20.76 -5.65
CA ASP A 248 12.78 20.66 -5.35
C ASP A 248 13.10 19.41 -4.49
N ARG A 249 14.38 19.07 -4.34
CA ARG A 249 14.80 17.89 -3.55
C ARG A 249 14.88 18.13 -2.04
N GLY A 250 14.49 19.30 -1.52
CA GLY A 250 14.62 19.60 -0.09
C GLY A 250 16.07 19.59 0.42
N GLY A 251 16.27 19.03 1.61
CA GLY A 251 17.54 18.83 2.31
C GLY A 251 17.30 18.35 3.75
N LEU A 252 18.35 18.00 4.51
CA LEU A 252 18.19 17.73 5.95
C LEU A 252 17.67 19.00 6.65
N GLY A 253 16.68 18.84 7.53
CA GLY A 253 15.95 19.97 8.14
C GLY A 253 15.17 20.86 7.15
N ARG A 254 14.99 20.47 5.87
CA ARG A 254 14.27 21.25 4.87
C ARG A 254 13.44 20.37 3.93
N ALA A 255 12.13 20.29 4.17
CA ALA A 255 11.26 19.52 3.29
C ALA A 255 11.29 20.02 1.82
N PRO A 256 11.11 19.12 0.84
CA PRO A 256 10.84 19.45 -0.56
C PRO A 256 9.75 20.52 -0.74
N ASN A 257 9.98 21.46 -1.66
CA ASN A 257 9.11 22.59 -1.94
C ASN A 257 8.48 22.45 -3.32
N THR A 258 7.19 22.74 -3.44
CA THR A 258 6.43 22.69 -4.69
C THR A 258 6.72 23.90 -5.57
N GLY A 259 7.26 23.67 -6.78
CA GLY A 259 7.53 24.70 -7.79
C GLY A 259 6.37 24.91 -8.76
N ARG A 260 6.63 24.73 -10.06
CA ARG A 260 5.63 24.93 -11.12
C ARG A 260 4.61 23.79 -11.14
N TRP A 261 3.32 24.13 -11.17
CA TRP A 261 2.23 23.17 -11.39
C TRP A 261 2.07 22.87 -12.88
N ILE A 262 2.01 21.59 -13.25
CA ILE A 262 1.80 21.10 -14.61
C ILE A 262 0.55 20.23 -14.62
N THR A 263 -0.43 20.54 -15.48
CA THR A 263 -1.74 19.85 -15.51
C THR A 263 -2.04 19.23 -16.87
N ASN A 264 -3.09 18.40 -16.94
CA ASN A 264 -3.64 17.84 -18.18
C ASN A 264 -4.11 18.89 -19.19
N GLU A 265 -4.27 20.14 -18.76
CA GLU A 265 -4.65 21.28 -19.62
C GLU A 265 -3.47 21.80 -20.46
N THR A 266 -2.25 21.34 -20.18
CA THR A 266 -1.03 21.61 -20.96
C THR A 266 -1.22 21.25 -22.44
N ALA A 267 -0.85 22.17 -23.35
CA ALA A 267 -0.88 21.92 -24.78
C ALA A 267 0.26 20.97 -25.21
N VAL A 268 -0.06 19.95 -25.98
CA VAL A 268 0.91 18.96 -26.50
C VAL A 268 0.75 18.75 -28.01
N SER A 269 1.88 18.66 -28.72
CA SER A 269 1.95 18.58 -30.18
C SER A 269 1.66 17.17 -30.73
N ASN A 270 0.44 16.67 -30.50
CA ASN A 270 -0.08 15.42 -31.06
C ASN A 270 -1.57 15.55 -31.36
N SER A 271 -2.10 14.81 -32.34
CA SER A 271 -3.52 14.81 -32.68
C SER A 271 -4.29 13.65 -32.02
N HIS A 272 -3.69 12.46 -31.90
CA HIS A 272 -4.35 11.29 -31.34
C HIS A 272 -4.38 11.34 -29.80
N PRO A 273 -5.53 11.11 -29.12
CA PRO A 273 -5.63 11.17 -27.66
C PRO A 273 -4.59 10.30 -26.92
N THR A 274 -4.43 9.03 -27.34
CA THR A 274 -3.43 8.12 -26.75
C THR A 274 -1.98 8.60 -26.95
N GLN A 275 -1.68 9.30 -28.05
CA GLN A 275 -0.34 9.89 -28.24
C GLN A 275 -0.14 11.13 -27.36
N LYS A 276 -1.19 11.95 -27.16
CA LYS A 276 -1.16 13.04 -26.19
C LYS A 276 -0.87 12.52 -24.78
N PHE A 277 -1.60 11.49 -24.34
CA PHE A 277 -1.40 10.84 -23.04
C PHE A 277 0.04 10.32 -22.90
N ASN A 278 0.53 9.50 -23.85
CA ASN A 278 1.90 8.98 -23.83
C ASN A 278 2.98 10.09 -23.85
N THR A 279 2.75 11.20 -24.54
CA THR A 279 3.66 12.38 -24.48
C THR A 279 3.62 13.06 -23.13
N PHE A 280 2.44 13.21 -22.53
CA PHE A 280 2.30 13.84 -21.22
C PHE A 280 2.85 12.98 -20.08
N MET A 281 2.69 11.65 -20.13
CA MET A 281 3.31 10.78 -19.12
C MET A 281 4.83 10.84 -19.14
N ARG A 282 5.45 11.05 -20.31
CA ARG A 282 6.89 11.38 -20.40
C ARG A 282 7.24 12.75 -19.82
N ILE A 283 6.30 13.70 -19.73
CA ILE A 283 6.53 14.98 -19.04
C ILE A 283 6.48 14.75 -17.52
N VAL A 284 5.49 13.98 -17.03
CA VAL A 284 5.39 13.54 -15.63
C VAL A 284 6.69 12.86 -15.18
N MET A 285 7.12 11.82 -15.90
CA MET A 285 8.35 11.03 -15.66
C MET A 285 9.66 11.85 -15.66
N ASN A 286 9.66 13.06 -16.22
CA ASN A 286 10.82 13.95 -16.23
C ASN A 286 10.75 15.07 -15.15
N GLY A 287 9.64 15.20 -14.42
CA GLY A 287 9.42 16.26 -13.43
C GLY A 287 8.90 15.79 -12.06
N VAL A 288 8.39 14.58 -11.96
CA VAL A 288 8.18 13.86 -10.69
C VAL A 288 9.50 13.22 -10.25
N HIS A 289 9.69 13.11 -8.94
CA HIS A 289 10.80 12.37 -8.34
C HIS A 289 10.53 12.10 -6.85
N SER A 290 11.44 11.35 -6.20
CA SER A 290 11.40 11.03 -4.76
C SER A 290 11.12 12.21 -3.81
N GLY A 291 11.47 13.45 -4.18
CA GLY A 291 11.15 14.65 -3.38
C GLY A 291 9.65 15.00 -3.37
N THR A 292 8.92 14.73 -4.46
CA THR A 292 7.55 15.19 -4.67
C THR A 292 6.58 14.59 -3.63
N ALA A 293 6.72 13.30 -3.35
CA ALA A 293 5.94 12.60 -2.33
C ALA A 293 6.39 12.92 -0.88
N ARG A 294 7.61 13.46 -0.66
CA ARG A 294 8.17 13.81 0.65
C ARG A 294 8.02 15.29 1.02
N THR A 295 7.32 16.08 0.20
CA THR A 295 6.89 17.46 0.53
C THR A 295 6.14 17.51 1.88
N SER A 296 6.18 18.68 2.54
CA SER A 296 5.65 18.82 3.92
C SER A 296 4.18 18.42 4.04
N LEU A 297 3.84 17.71 5.11
CA LEU A 297 2.49 17.22 5.40
C LEU A 297 1.48 18.38 5.56
N SER A 298 1.98 19.54 5.97
CA SER A 298 1.23 20.80 6.12
C SER A 298 1.22 21.69 4.87
N ASN A 299 1.85 21.30 3.76
CA ASN A 299 1.81 22.09 2.53
C ASN A 299 0.50 21.85 1.75
N GLU A 300 -0.35 22.86 1.71
CA GLU A 300 -1.61 22.80 0.94
C GLU A 300 -1.44 22.79 -0.58
N ASN A 301 -0.25 23.17 -1.06
CA ASN A 301 0.05 23.21 -2.49
C ASN A 301 0.69 21.90 -2.98
N SER A 302 0.89 20.91 -2.10
CA SER A 302 1.38 19.58 -2.47
C SER A 302 0.33 18.76 -3.20
N ASP A 303 0.79 17.95 -4.14
CA ASP A 303 -0.02 16.96 -4.88
C ASP A 303 -0.60 15.86 -3.96
N TYR A 304 -0.07 15.75 -2.74
CA TYR A 304 -0.46 14.81 -1.70
C TYR A 304 -0.90 15.52 -0.42
N TYR A 305 -1.72 14.84 0.37
CA TYR A 305 -2.03 15.20 1.76
C TYR A 305 -1.93 13.96 2.67
N PRO A 306 -1.56 14.13 3.95
CA PRO A 306 -1.45 13.03 4.90
C PRO A 306 -2.82 12.52 5.33
N VAL A 307 -2.93 11.19 5.44
CA VAL A 307 -4.16 10.51 5.93
C VAL A 307 -3.97 10.02 7.37
N PRO A 308 -5.03 9.83 8.16
CA PRO A 308 -4.93 9.19 9.47
C PRO A 308 -4.59 7.70 9.33
N LEU A 309 -4.00 7.13 10.38
CA LEU A 309 -3.81 5.70 10.50
C LEU A 309 -5.07 5.08 11.11
N THR A 310 -6.06 4.78 10.26
CA THR A 310 -7.30 4.06 10.62
C THR A 310 -7.64 2.99 9.58
N ALA A 311 -8.52 2.05 9.93
CA ALA A 311 -8.92 0.96 9.04
C ALA A 311 -9.55 1.43 7.71
N ASP A 312 -10.28 2.56 7.72
CA ASP A 312 -11.02 3.10 6.57
C ASP A 312 -10.17 4.04 5.70
N ALA A 313 -9.14 4.65 6.28
CA ALA A 313 -8.20 5.54 5.59
C ALA A 313 -7.04 4.77 4.95
N ILE A 314 -6.59 3.67 5.55
CA ILE A 314 -5.54 2.78 5.01
C ILE A 314 -6.19 1.82 4.00
N ARG A 315 -6.51 2.38 2.82
CA ARG A 315 -7.26 1.71 1.73
C ARG A 315 -6.56 1.81 0.37
N PRO A 316 -6.97 1.01 -0.64
CA PRO A 316 -6.31 1.00 -1.95
C PRO A 316 -6.25 2.36 -2.65
N GLY A 317 -5.18 2.64 -3.38
CA GLY A 317 -4.90 3.93 -4.01
C GLY A 317 -4.23 4.98 -3.09
N VAL A 318 -4.15 4.73 -1.78
CA VAL A 318 -3.29 5.50 -0.85
C VAL A 318 -1.83 5.16 -1.12
N VAL A 319 -0.98 6.18 -1.09
CA VAL A 319 0.46 6.09 -1.35
C VAL A 319 1.20 6.10 -0.02
N PHE A 320 2.13 5.17 0.19
CA PHE A 320 3.15 5.29 1.22
C PHE A 320 4.39 5.93 0.62
N ALA A 321 4.88 7.00 1.22
CA ALA A 321 6.17 7.60 0.90
C ALA A 321 7.16 7.31 2.03
N ASP A 322 8.22 6.56 1.73
CA ASP A 322 9.31 6.31 2.67
C ASP A 322 10.24 7.55 2.78
N PRO A 323 11.05 7.67 3.83
CA PRO A 323 11.93 8.84 4.03
C PRO A 323 13.09 8.95 3.03
N TYR A 324 13.36 7.89 2.26
CA TYR A 324 14.52 7.72 1.38
C TYR A 324 14.16 7.73 -0.11
N GLY A 325 12.89 8.01 -0.41
CA GLY A 325 12.40 8.31 -1.75
C GLY A 325 11.67 7.18 -2.45
N HIS A 326 11.47 6.05 -1.79
CA HIS A 326 10.68 4.94 -2.31
C HIS A 326 9.19 5.18 -2.04
N THR A 327 8.34 4.94 -3.03
CA THR A 327 6.87 5.04 -2.89
C THR A 327 6.18 3.76 -3.32
N LEU A 328 5.21 3.33 -2.52
CA LEU A 328 4.38 2.16 -2.76
C LEU A 328 2.90 2.58 -2.75
N ILE A 329 2.06 1.90 -3.52
CA ILE A 329 0.61 2.19 -3.59
C ILE A 329 -0.15 1.03 -2.99
N LEU A 330 -1.00 1.27 -1.99
CA LEU A 330 -1.85 0.22 -1.43
C LEU A 330 -2.79 -0.34 -2.51
N VAL A 331 -2.94 -1.66 -2.57
CA VAL A 331 -3.81 -2.34 -3.56
C VAL A 331 -4.84 -3.24 -2.91
N SER A 332 -4.54 -3.89 -1.78
CA SER A 332 -5.48 -4.78 -1.11
C SER A 332 -5.21 -4.87 0.39
N LYS A 333 -6.27 -5.08 1.17
CA LYS A 333 -6.21 -5.45 2.60
C LYS A 333 -6.89 -6.80 2.75
N ILE A 334 -6.11 -7.86 2.90
CA ILE A 334 -6.58 -9.21 3.17
C ILE A 334 -6.96 -9.27 4.66
N PRO A 335 -8.22 -9.63 5.01
CA PRO A 335 -8.65 -9.66 6.39
C PRO A 335 -7.96 -10.77 7.20
N GLN A 336 -7.77 -10.52 8.49
CA GLN A 336 -7.33 -11.52 9.45
C GLN A 336 -8.41 -12.60 9.64
N THR A 337 -8.01 -13.87 9.69
CA THR A 337 -8.91 -15.02 9.92
C THR A 337 -8.60 -15.71 11.25
N SER A 338 -9.25 -16.84 11.52
CA SER A 338 -8.85 -17.74 12.61
C SER A 338 -7.49 -18.40 12.38
N ASP A 339 -7.09 -18.54 11.10
CA ASP A 339 -6.07 -19.48 10.64
C ASP A 339 -4.80 -18.77 10.13
N HIS A 340 -4.87 -17.46 9.85
CA HIS A 340 -3.76 -16.64 9.36
C HIS A 340 -3.92 -15.16 9.74
N PRO A 341 -2.79 -14.43 9.97
CA PRO A 341 -2.79 -12.98 10.09
C PRO A 341 -3.41 -12.28 8.87
N GLY A 342 -3.92 -11.07 9.09
CA GLY A 342 -4.27 -10.17 7.99
C GLY A 342 -3.01 -9.68 7.27
N MET A 343 -3.18 -9.20 6.04
CA MET A 343 -2.09 -8.63 5.24
C MET A 343 -2.52 -7.34 4.56
N LEU A 344 -1.64 -6.33 4.58
CA LEU A 344 -1.78 -5.15 3.74
C LEU A 344 -0.80 -5.28 2.56
N LEU A 345 -1.32 -5.27 1.34
CA LEU A 345 -0.56 -5.42 0.10
C LEU A 345 -0.49 -4.09 -0.65
N SER A 346 0.68 -3.81 -1.21
CA SER A 346 0.95 -2.69 -2.10
C SER A 346 1.60 -3.13 -3.40
N VAL A 347 1.42 -2.34 -4.46
CA VAL A 347 2.24 -2.42 -5.67
C VAL A 347 3.43 -1.46 -5.58
N ASP A 348 4.56 -1.96 -6.07
CA ASP A 348 5.85 -1.29 -6.23
C ASP A 348 6.28 -1.39 -7.70
N ALA A 349 7.05 -0.42 -8.20
CA ALA A 349 7.60 -0.39 -9.55
C ALA A 349 9.09 -0.03 -9.51
N GLN A 350 9.89 -0.71 -10.30
CA GLN A 350 11.36 -0.64 -10.25
C GLN A 350 11.93 0.14 -11.44
N PRO A 351 13.16 0.70 -11.35
CA PRO A 351 13.75 1.51 -12.44
C PRO A 351 14.04 0.75 -13.75
N ASP A 352 13.92 -0.58 -13.75
CA ASP A 352 13.97 -1.44 -14.94
C ASP A 352 12.59 -1.58 -15.64
N GLY A 353 11.53 -1.03 -15.04
CA GLY A 353 10.14 -1.14 -15.45
C GLY A 353 9.34 -2.21 -14.69
N THR A 354 10.01 -3.12 -13.96
CA THR A 354 9.36 -4.26 -13.30
C THR A 354 8.40 -3.81 -12.22
N VAL A 355 7.15 -4.25 -12.31
CA VAL A 355 6.09 -3.98 -11.32
C VAL A 355 5.83 -5.24 -10.50
N GLY A 356 5.67 -5.13 -9.18
CA GLY A 356 5.36 -6.30 -8.35
C GLY A 356 4.82 -5.97 -6.97
N ILE A 357 4.14 -6.94 -6.36
CA ILE A 357 3.48 -6.78 -5.07
C ILE A 357 4.50 -6.84 -3.91
N LYS A 358 4.14 -6.22 -2.78
CA LYS A 358 4.91 -6.18 -1.52
C LYS A 358 3.92 -6.21 -0.33
N ARG A 359 4.11 -7.07 0.68
CA ARG A 359 3.39 -6.91 1.97
C ARG A 359 3.92 -5.74 2.78
N PHE A 360 3.07 -5.20 3.64
CA PHE A 360 3.46 -4.30 4.71
C PHE A 360 4.29 -5.03 5.76
N TRP A 361 5.52 -4.57 5.94
CA TRP A 361 6.40 -4.84 7.08
C TRP A 361 7.56 -3.84 7.07
N LYS A 362 8.28 -3.73 8.18
CA LYS A 362 9.32 -2.70 8.42
C LYS A 362 10.38 -2.57 7.32
N GLY A 363 10.76 -3.64 6.63
CA GLY A 363 11.77 -3.60 5.55
C GLY A 363 11.23 -3.17 4.18
N ASN A 364 9.94 -3.32 3.92
CA ASN A 364 9.30 -2.76 2.71
C ASN A 364 8.82 -1.32 2.95
N PHE A 365 8.34 -1.02 4.15
CA PHE A 365 7.76 0.26 4.54
C PHE A 365 8.63 0.92 5.62
N LEU A 366 9.75 1.52 5.21
CA LEU A 366 10.65 2.24 6.11
C LEU A 366 9.99 3.53 6.59
N PHE A 367 9.99 3.77 7.91
CA PHE A 367 9.39 4.97 8.50
C PHE A 367 10.31 5.53 9.60
N ASN A 368 10.77 6.77 9.42
CA ASN A 368 11.55 7.56 10.37
C ASN A 368 11.22 9.04 10.12
N THR A 369 10.85 9.79 11.17
CA THR A 369 10.51 11.23 11.07
C THR A 369 11.60 12.13 11.65
N ASN A 370 12.78 11.59 11.97
CA ASN A 370 13.89 12.35 12.54
C ASN A 370 14.50 13.30 11.48
N GLU A 371 14.18 14.60 11.56
CA GLU A 371 14.59 15.63 10.60
C GLU A 371 16.12 15.78 10.43
N ALA A 372 16.92 15.24 11.37
CA ALA A 372 18.38 15.17 11.27
C ALA A 372 18.89 13.97 10.44
N GLU A 373 18.04 12.98 10.15
CA GLU A 373 18.37 11.74 9.45
C GLU A 373 17.59 11.53 8.13
N VAL A 374 16.54 12.30 7.88
CA VAL A 374 15.66 12.15 6.70
C VAL A 374 15.40 13.48 5.99
N ILE A 375 15.00 13.40 4.71
CA ILE A 375 14.68 14.57 3.89
C ILE A 375 13.17 14.57 3.61
N GLY A 376 12.50 15.64 4.04
CA GLY A 376 11.05 15.75 3.95
C GLY A 376 10.31 14.92 4.99
N GLU A 377 9.00 14.82 4.83
CA GLU A 377 8.12 14.16 5.79
C GLU A 377 7.49 12.91 5.14
N PRO A 378 7.79 11.68 5.61
CA PRO A 378 7.26 10.43 5.06
C PRO A 378 5.85 10.10 5.57
N GLY A 379 5.32 8.95 5.17
CA GLY A 379 4.08 8.36 5.68
C GLY A 379 3.05 7.99 4.60
N PHE A 380 1.88 7.55 5.05
CA PHE A 380 0.71 7.32 4.19
C PHE A 380 0.03 8.64 3.80
N LYS A 381 -0.28 8.77 2.51
CA LYS A 381 -0.81 9.99 1.89
C LYS A 381 -1.80 9.64 0.78
N ALA A 382 -2.79 10.49 0.56
CA ALA A 382 -3.66 10.40 -0.61
C ALA A 382 -3.38 11.58 -1.55
N PHE A 383 -3.71 11.44 -2.84
CA PHE A 383 -3.64 12.54 -3.81
C PHE A 383 -4.61 13.65 -3.39
N ARG A 384 -4.13 14.89 -3.27
CA ARG A 384 -4.97 16.05 -2.93
C ARG A 384 -5.92 16.31 -4.10
N PRO A 385 -7.26 16.24 -3.90
CA PRO A 385 -8.22 16.33 -5.00
C PRO A 385 -8.05 17.62 -5.79
N ILE A 386 -8.07 17.51 -7.12
CA ILE A 386 -8.09 18.68 -8.01
C ILE A 386 -9.55 18.96 -8.39
N VAL A 387 -10.08 20.08 -7.92
CA VAL A 387 -11.47 20.48 -8.13
C VAL A 387 -11.59 21.54 -9.22
N LEU A 388 -12.71 21.49 -9.95
CA LEU A 388 -13.04 22.42 -11.04
C LEU A 388 -13.96 23.52 -10.51
N ASN A 389 -13.40 24.66 -10.11
CA ASN A 389 -14.17 25.81 -9.60
C ASN A 389 -14.29 26.88 -10.69
N GLN A 390 -15.52 27.23 -11.10
CA GLN A 390 -15.80 28.24 -12.15
C GLN A 390 -14.98 28.04 -13.45
N GLY A 391 -14.77 26.79 -13.85
CA GLY A 391 -13.98 26.46 -15.05
C GLY A 391 -12.45 26.56 -14.87
N LYS A 392 -11.95 26.68 -13.63
CA LYS A 392 -10.52 26.68 -13.30
C LYS A 392 -10.17 25.51 -12.38
N LEU A 393 -9.01 24.91 -12.60
CA LEU A 393 -8.46 23.89 -11.71
C LEU A 393 -7.85 24.53 -10.46
N ARG A 394 -8.06 23.90 -9.30
CA ARG A 394 -7.31 24.16 -8.07
C ARG A 394 -7.18 22.88 -7.25
N LEU A 395 -6.19 22.82 -6.36
CA LEU A 395 -6.17 21.84 -5.28
C LEU A 395 -7.28 22.15 -4.25
N LEU A 396 -7.84 21.09 -3.67
CA LEU A 396 -8.73 21.16 -2.50
C LEU A 396 -7.94 21.60 -1.26
N LYS A 397 -8.52 22.51 -0.48
CA LYS A 397 -7.91 23.08 0.73
C LYS A 397 -8.19 22.25 1.96
N THR A 398 -7.39 22.45 3.00
CA THR A 398 -7.32 21.54 4.16
C THR A 398 -8.55 21.67 5.06
N ASP A 399 -9.15 22.86 5.09
CA ASP A 399 -10.44 23.16 5.71
C ASP A 399 -11.65 22.58 4.97
N GLU A 400 -11.50 22.14 3.72
CA GLU A 400 -12.56 21.52 2.92
C GLU A 400 -12.68 19.99 3.13
N PHE A 401 -11.75 19.37 3.88
CA PHE A 401 -11.83 17.95 4.27
C PHE A 401 -12.73 17.75 5.49
N THR A 402 -13.99 18.18 5.39
CA THR A 402 -15.00 18.01 6.46
C THR A 402 -15.52 16.57 6.49
N ALA A 403 -16.23 16.18 7.57
CA ALA A 403 -16.82 14.83 7.68
C ALA A 403 -17.85 14.56 6.57
N GLU A 404 -18.56 15.59 6.13
CA GLU A 404 -19.58 15.55 5.08
C GLU A 404 -18.98 15.43 3.66
N SER A 405 -17.67 15.63 3.51
CA SER A 405 -17.01 15.56 2.19
C SER A 405 -17.00 14.15 1.58
N GLY A 406 -17.04 13.10 2.41
CA GLY A 406 -16.86 11.70 1.99
C GLY A 406 -15.44 11.35 1.51
N LEU A 407 -14.48 12.27 1.68
CA LEU A 407 -13.08 12.06 1.37
C LEU A 407 -12.36 11.35 2.53
N ILE A 408 -11.15 10.85 2.29
CA ILE A 408 -10.30 10.43 3.42
C ILE A 408 -9.93 11.71 4.21
N PRO A 409 -10.08 11.77 5.54
CA PRO A 409 -9.76 12.96 6.30
C PRO A 409 -8.29 13.38 6.17
N PHE A 410 -8.02 14.68 6.20
CA PHE A 410 -6.68 15.19 6.43
C PHE A 410 -6.25 14.91 7.88
N SER A 411 -5.03 14.42 8.09
CA SER A 411 -4.50 14.21 9.45
C SER A 411 -3.00 14.40 9.56
N LEU A 412 -2.56 15.21 10.52
CA LEU A 412 -1.14 15.36 10.89
C LEU A 412 -0.66 14.31 11.91
N GLN A 413 -1.45 13.25 12.19
CA GLN A 413 -1.11 12.19 13.15
C GLN A 413 0.30 11.59 12.96
N GLN A 414 0.76 11.46 11.71
CA GLN A 414 2.06 10.88 11.37
C GLN A 414 3.23 11.87 11.56
N LYS A 415 2.98 13.17 11.81
CA LYS A 415 4.02 14.20 11.91
C LYS A 415 4.83 14.05 13.20
N GLY A 416 6.11 13.69 13.08
CA GLY A 416 6.98 13.46 14.24
C GLY A 416 6.69 12.16 15.02
N MET A 417 5.86 11.27 14.47
CA MET A 417 5.51 9.98 15.07
C MET A 417 6.74 9.07 15.16
N SER A 418 6.94 8.38 16.29
CA SER A 418 8.07 7.44 16.40
C SER A 418 7.83 6.21 15.51
N SER A 419 8.92 5.62 15.00
CA SER A 419 8.85 4.41 14.19
C SER A 419 8.14 3.26 14.90
N ASN A 420 8.29 3.14 16.23
CA ASN A 420 7.67 2.05 16.98
C ASN A 420 6.15 2.22 17.06
N ASP A 421 5.67 3.44 17.31
CA ASP A 421 4.23 3.74 17.36
C ASP A 421 3.58 3.53 15.99
N PHE A 422 4.25 3.96 14.92
CA PHE A 422 3.80 3.75 13.54
C PHE A 422 3.59 2.26 13.23
N TYR A 423 4.59 1.40 13.52
CA TYR A 423 4.45 -0.03 13.23
C TYR A 423 3.40 -0.71 14.11
N HIS A 424 3.33 -0.36 15.41
CA HIS A 424 2.33 -0.91 16.33
C HIS A 424 0.89 -0.56 15.90
N ILE A 425 0.62 0.70 15.55
CA ILE A 425 -0.69 1.14 15.02
C ILE A 425 -1.03 0.40 13.73
N MET A 426 -0.06 0.26 12.81
CA MET A 426 -0.29 -0.44 11.54
C MET A 426 -0.52 -1.93 11.71
N GLU A 427 0.15 -2.59 12.67
CA GLU A 427 -0.08 -3.99 12.99
C GLU A 427 -1.51 -4.24 13.52
N LEU A 428 -2.02 -3.35 14.38
CA LEU A 428 -3.42 -3.38 14.87
C LEU A 428 -4.43 -3.09 13.76
N ILE A 429 -4.14 -2.18 12.83
CA ILE A 429 -5.00 -1.92 11.64
C ILE A 429 -5.09 -3.16 10.74
N ILE A 430 -4.03 -3.96 10.66
CA ILE A 430 -3.96 -5.18 9.83
C ILE A 430 -4.55 -6.40 10.58
N ASN A 431 -4.34 -6.48 11.89
CA ASN A 431 -4.77 -7.56 12.78
C ASN A 431 -5.61 -6.99 13.95
N PRO A 432 -6.88 -6.63 13.73
CA PRO A 432 -7.72 -6.00 14.75
C PRO A 432 -8.20 -6.97 15.85
N LYS A 433 -7.88 -8.27 15.74
CA LYS A 433 -8.21 -9.30 16.73
C LYS A 433 -6.89 -9.90 17.27
N PRO A 434 -6.74 -10.20 18.57
CA PRO A 434 -5.47 -10.69 19.11
C PRO A 434 -4.93 -11.92 18.37
N LEU A 435 -3.61 -11.97 18.13
CA LEU A 435 -2.93 -13.02 17.37
C LEU A 435 -2.49 -14.20 18.26
N ASP A 436 -2.45 -15.41 17.70
CA ASP A 436 -1.71 -16.49 18.36
C ASP A 436 -0.20 -16.19 18.30
N PRO A 437 0.53 -16.13 19.43
CA PRO A 437 1.91 -15.68 19.45
C PRO A 437 2.89 -16.68 18.80
N GLU A 438 2.61 -17.99 18.86
CA GLU A 438 3.48 -18.98 18.19
C GLU A 438 3.32 -18.90 16.66
N THR A 439 2.07 -18.80 16.18
CA THR A 439 1.73 -18.67 14.76
C THR A 439 2.28 -17.38 14.16
N ALA A 440 2.15 -16.25 14.86
CA ALA A 440 2.72 -14.97 14.44
C ALA A 440 4.27 -14.99 14.42
N MET A 441 4.90 -15.71 15.35
CA MET A 441 6.35 -15.93 15.33
C MET A 441 6.77 -16.81 14.15
N PHE A 442 6.00 -17.85 13.82
CA PHE A 442 6.30 -18.76 12.70
C PHE A 442 6.16 -18.06 11.33
N ASP A 443 5.15 -17.20 11.11
CA ASP A 443 5.09 -16.40 9.88
C ASP A 443 6.33 -15.52 9.72
N LEU A 444 6.74 -14.82 10.78
CA LEU A 444 7.89 -13.92 10.75
C LEU A 444 9.22 -14.66 10.48
N ILE A 445 9.38 -15.87 11.02
CA ILE A 445 10.50 -16.78 10.73
C ILE A 445 10.46 -17.28 9.28
N ASN A 446 9.29 -17.68 8.78
CA ASN A 446 9.11 -18.17 7.42
C ASN A 446 9.38 -17.05 6.39
N ALA A 447 8.90 -15.84 6.63
CA ALA A 447 9.17 -14.68 5.79
C ALA A 447 10.67 -14.32 5.73
N LEU A 448 11.39 -14.42 6.87
CA LEU A 448 12.85 -14.30 6.88
C LEU A 448 13.51 -15.41 6.04
N HIS A 449 13.03 -16.66 6.12
CA HIS A 449 13.54 -17.77 5.32
C HIS A 449 13.31 -17.55 3.81
N GLU A 450 12.12 -17.13 3.38
CA GLU A 450 11.84 -16.81 1.98
C GLU A 450 12.75 -15.67 1.47
N GLN A 451 12.96 -14.60 2.24
CA GLN A 451 13.88 -13.52 1.84
C GLN A 451 15.35 -13.99 1.74
N LEU A 452 15.77 -14.93 2.60
CA LEU A 452 17.09 -15.57 2.52
C LEU A 452 17.22 -16.47 1.30
N VAL A 453 16.17 -17.20 0.90
CA VAL A 453 16.15 -18.00 -0.33
C VAL A 453 16.26 -17.10 -1.57
N VAL A 454 15.54 -15.97 -1.62
CA VAL A 454 15.69 -14.98 -2.71
C VAL A 454 17.12 -14.40 -2.75
N ARG A 455 17.76 -14.21 -1.58
CA ARG A 455 19.15 -13.76 -1.48
C ARG A 455 20.16 -14.79 -2.03
N VAL A 456 19.90 -16.10 -1.93
CA VAL A 456 20.73 -17.13 -2.59
C VAL A 456 20.78 -16.88 -4.10
N THR A 457 19.64 -16.63 -4.73
CA THR A 457 19.56 -16.28 -6.16
C THR A 457 20.34 -15.00 -6.46
N SER A 458 20.21 -13.95 -5.64
CA SER A 458 21.00 -12.71 -5.83
C SER A 458 22.51 -12.88 -5.63
N VAL A 459 22.99 -13.77 -4.76
CA VAL A 459 24.42 -14.15 -4.74
C VAL A 459 24.79 -14.86 -6.04
N LYS A 460 24.02 -15.90 -6.39
CA LYS A 460 24.31 -16.79 -7.51
C LYS A 460 24.41 -16.04 -8.83
N ASN A 461 23.48 -15.14 -9.13
CA ASN A 461 23.51 -14.34 -10.36
C ASN A 461 24.80 -13.50 -10.46
N GLY A 462 25.26 -12.93 -9.34
CA GLY A 462 26.53 -12.20 -9.28
C GLY A 462 27.76 -13.11 -9.43
N GLU A 463 27.75 -14.31 -8.85
CA GLU A 463 28.81 -15.30 -9.05
C GLU A 463 28.89 -15.78 -10.50
N GLU A 464 27.76 -16.07 -11.14
CA GLU A 464 27.68 -16.46 -12.55
C GLU A 464 28.18 -15.34 -13.48
N TYR A 465 27.79 -14.09 -13.21
CA TYR A 465 28.31 -12.93 -13.94
C TYR A 465 29.82 -12.74 -13.77
N MET A 466 30.34 -12.84 -12.54
CA MET A 466 31.79 -12.71 -12.27
C MET A 466 32.61 -13.91 -12.81
N LYS A 467 31.99 -15.08 -12.94
CA LYS A 467 32.58 -16.25 -13.64
C LYS A 467 32.61 -16.05 -15.16
N ALA A 468 31.61 -15.39 -15.73
CA ALA A 468 31.55 -15.03 -17.15
C ALA A 468 32.50 -13.87 -17.52
N HIS A 469 32.90 -13.02 -16.56
CA HIS A 469 33.79 -11.87 -16.77
C HIS A 469 35.06 -11.94 -15.90
N PRO A 470 36.00 -12.89 -16.15
CA PRO A 470 37.21 -13.04 -15.33
C PRO A 470 38.06 -11.76 -15.28
N GLY A 471 38.44 -11.36 -14.07
CA GLY A 471 39.27 -10.18 -13.84
C GLY A 471 38.51 -8.84 -13.85
N LEU A 472 37.20 -8.84 -14.11
CA LEU A 472 36.36 -7.66 -13.91
C LEU A 472 36.36 -7.25 -12.42
N VAL A 473 36.39 -5.94 -12.18
CA VAL A 473 36.06 -5.33 -10.89
C VAL A 473 34.84 -4.44 -11.11
N ILE A 474 33.72 -4.78 -10.49
CA ILE A 474 32.49 -3.99 -10.59
C ILE A 474 32.70 -2.69 -9.77
N PRO A 475 32.54 -1.50 -10.37
CA PRO A 475 32.80 -0.24 -9.68
C PRO A 475 31.71 0.08 -8.66
N MET A 476 32.11 0.34 -7.41
CA MET A 476 31.19 0.79 -6.35
C MET A 476 30.82 2.28 -6.55
N PRO A 477 29.53 2.66 -6.43
CA PRO A 477 29.09 4.05 -6.51
C PRO A 477 29.78 5.01 -5.53
N GLY A 478 30.20 6.18 -6.02
CA GLY A 478 31.00 7.14 -5.24
C GLY A 478 30.23 7.89 -4.14
N ARG A 479 28.90 8.01 -4.24
CA ARG A 479 28.03 8.64 -3.23
C ARG A 479 27.42 7.57 -2.32
N ALA A 480 27.22 7.88 -1.03
CA ALA A 480 26.65 6.94 -0.06
C ALA A 480 25.26 6.45 -0.48
N ALA A 481 24.34 7.36 -0.79
CA ALA A 481 23.02 7.02 -1.34
C ALA A 481 23.12 6.15 -2.60
N GLY A 482 24.08 6.45 -3.48
CA GLY A 482 24.33 5.69 -4.71
C GLY A 482 24.67 4.22 -4.49
N VAL A 483 25.16 3.83 -3.31
CA VAL A 483 25.39 2.42 -2.96
C VAL A 483 24.06 1.64 -2.97
N PHE A 484 22.97 2.29 -2.57
CA PHE A 484 21.62 1.72 -2.44
C PHE A 484 20.65 2.16 -3.55
N GLN A 485 21.02 3.14 -4.38
CA GLN A 485 20.16 3.72 -5.40
C GLN A 485 21.02 4.09 -6.63
N THR A 486 21.21 3.12 -7.52
CA THR A 486 21.90 3.31 -8.80
C THR A 486 21.31 2.39 -9.87
N GLY A 487 21.93 2.33 -11.05
CA GLY A 487 21.56 1.41 -12.12
C GLY A 487 22.77 0.72 -12.74
N GLY A 488 22.51 -0.33 -13.52
CA GLY A 488 23.53 -1.16 -14.17
C GLY A 488 24.28 -2.06 -13.18
N ILE A 489 25.44 -2.58 -13.61
CA ILE A 489 26.11 -3.76 -13.01
C ILE A 489 26.44 -3.73 -11.51
N TRP A 490 26.32 -2.59 -10.83
CA TRP A 490 26.30 -2.57 -9.37
C TRP A 490 24.92 -2.99 -8.81
N GLU A 491 23.82 -2.41 -9.29
CA GLU A 491 22.47 -2.78 -8.87
C GLU A 491 22.14 -4.23 -9.28
N ASP A 492 22.55 -4.64 -10.48
CA ASP A 492 22.27 -5.97 -11.04
C ASP A 492 22.84 -7.13 -10.18
N PHE A 493 23.99 -6.92 -9.50
CA PHE A 493 24.77 -8.00 -8.86
C PHE A 493 25.17 -7.75 -7.41
N SER A 494 25.12 -6.51 -6.92
CA SER A 494 25.23 -6.20 -5.48
C SER A 494 23.88 -6.43 -4.78
N THR A 495 23.85 -6.28 -3.46
CA THR A 495 22.63 -6.54 -2.65
C THR A 495 22.39 -5.59 -1.46
N PRO A 496 22.90 -4.34 -1.40
CA PRO A 496 22.84 -3.52 -0.18
C PRO A 496 21.40 -3.27 0.31
N ASN A 497 20.45 -3.03 -0.60
CA ASN A 497 19.01 -2.95 -0.27
C ASN A 497 18.45 -4.26 0.33
N ARG A 498 18.83 -5.41 -0.26
CA ARG A 498 18.35 -6.74 0.19
C ARG A 498 18.96 -7.13 1.53
N ASP A 499 20.25 -6.84 1.74
CA ASP A 499 20.96 -7.13 2.99
C ASP A 499 20.51 -6.21 4.13
N LEU A 500 20.18 -4.93 3.84
CA LEU A 500 19.53 -4.04 4.80
C LEU A 500 18.14 -4.56 5.22
N ARG A 501 17.31 -4.99 4.25
CA ARG A 501 16.00 -5.63 4.52
C ARG A 501 16.15 -6.91 5.34
N LEU A 502 17.14 -7.76 5.03
CA LEU A 502 17.43 -8.97 5.79
C LEU A 502 17.84 -8.67 7.25
N LEU A 503 18.67 -7.66 7.48
CA LEU A 503 19.04 -7.22 8.83
C LEU A 503 17.81 -6.79 9.65
N ILE A 504 16.88 -6.04 9.03
CA ILE A 504 15.59 -5.65 9.64
C ILE A 504 14.75 -6.89 9.99
N ALA A 505 14.64 -7.85 9.08
CA ALA A 505 13.87 -9.08 9.30
C ALA A 505 14.45 -9.94 10.43
N MET A 506 15.79 -10.09 10.49
CA MET A 506 16.45 -10.82 11.57
C MET A 506 16.24 -10.15 12.93
N ASP A 507 16.34 -8.82 13.01
CA ASP A 507 16.12 -8.11 14.27
C ASP A 507 14.66 -8.22 14.73
N ALA A 508 13.68 -8.16 13.82
CA ALA A 508 12.27 -8.38 14.14
C ALA A 508 12.00 -9.81 14.66
N VAL A 509 12.58 -10.84 14.04
CA VAL A 509 12.50 -12.25 14.49
C VAL A 509 13.06 -12.43 15.91
N ILE A 510 14.14 -11.72 16.25
CA ILE A 510 14.85 -11.86 17.53
C ILE A 510 14.17 -11.06 18.65
N ASP A 511 13.60 -9.90 18.32
CA ASP A 511 12.84 -9.05 19.24
C ASP A 511 11.42 -9.58 19.52
N PHE A 512 10.86 -10.46 18.67
CA PHE A 512 9.48 -10.93 18.78
C PHE A 512 9.06 -11.42 20.20
N PRO A 513 9.83 -12.25 20.93
CA PRO A 513 9.45 -12.66 22.29
C PRO A 513 9.47 -11.51 23.31
N ASP A 514 10.29 -10.48 23.07
CA ASP A 514 10.30 -9.25 23.87
C ASP A 514 9.19 -8.27 23.41
N LYS A 515 8.74 -8.33 22.16
CA LYS A 515 7.56 -7.60 21.65
C LYS A 515 6.27 -8.09 22.31
N VAL A 516 6.03 -9.40 22.38
CA VAL A 516 4.85 -9.99 23.04
C VAL A 516 4.75 -9.56 24.51
N MET A 517 5.88 -9.33 25.18
CA MET A 517 5.91 -8.82 26.55
C MET A 517 5.59 -7.31 26.66
N ARG A 518 5.76 -6.52 25.57
CA ARG A 518 5.48 -5.07 25.57
C ARG A 518 4.04 -4.74 25.23
N SER A 519 3.41 -5.52 24.34
CA SER A 519 1.98 -5.41 24.00
C SER A 519 1.30 -6.78 24.19
N PRO A 520 1.05 -7.25 25.43
CA PRO A 520 0.48 -8.58 25.66
C PRO A 520 -0.96 -8.71 25.17
N ASP A 521 -1.73 -7.61 25.17
CA ASP A 521 -3.13 -7.57 24.75
C ASP A 521 -3.32 -7.79 23.23
N ASP A 522 -2.27 -7.58 22.43
CA ASP A 522 -2.23 -7.88 20.99
C ASP A 522 -2.26 -9.41 20.71
N TYR A 523 -2.11 -10.24 21.75
CA TYR A 523 -1.90 -11.69 21.62
C TYR A 523 -2.89 -12.52 22.46
N LYS A 524 -3.20 -13.74 21.99
CA LYS A 524 -4.10 -14.71 22.64
C LYS A 524 -3.44 -15.38 23.86
N ILE A 525 -2.99 -14.59 24.82
CA ILE A 525 -2.37 -15.08 26.06
C ILE A 525 -3.46 -15.60 27.02
N SER A 526 -3.23 -16.78 27.60
CA SER A 526 -4.14 -17.34 28.61
C SER A 526 -4.03 -16.55 29.91
N MET A 527 -5.16 -16.21 30.54
CA MET A 527 -5.20 -15.56 31.87
C MET A 527 -4.53 -16.40 32.99
N LEU A 528 -4.19 -17.66 32.73
CA LEU A 528 -3.44 -18.54 33.65
C LEU A 528 -1.91 -18.52 33.42
N GLN A 529 -1.42 -17.77 32.44
CA GLN A 529 0.00 -17.61 32.10
C GLN A 529 0.41 -16.14 32.29
N SER A 530 1.61 -15.91 32.83
CA SER A 530 2.17 -14.56 32.86
C SER A 530 2.90 -14.25 31.53
N PRO A 531 2.94 -12.99 31.08
CA PRO A 531 3.63 -12.60 29.84
C PRO A 531 5.12 -12.98 29.85
N GLU A 532 5.77 -12.98 31.02
CA GLU A 532 7.16 -13.44 31.18
C GLU A 532 7.29 -14.92 30.82
N LYS A 533 6.35 -15.77 31.25
CA LYS A 533 6.43 -17.20 30.93
C LYS A 533 6.09 -17.49 29.47
N VAL A 534 5.19 -16.72 28.86
CA VAL A 534 4.96 -16.76 27.40
C VAL A 534 6.26 -16.40 26.66
N LYS A 535 6.93 -15.32 27.06
CA LYS A 535 8.22 -14.88 26.51
C LYS A 535 9.35 -15.91 26.67
N GLU A 536 9.45 -16.60 27.81
CA GLU A 536 10.41 -17.71 27.98
C GLU A 536 10.13 -18.83 26.97
N ASN A 537 8.88 -19.31 26.90
CA ASN A 537 8.49 -20.40 26.01
C ASN A 537 8.73 -20.03 24.53
N LEU A 538 8.42 -18.79 24.15
CA LEU A 538 8.70 -18.27 22.80
C LEU A 538 10.21 -18.22 22.51
N LYS A 539 11.09 -17.96 23.48
CA LYS A 539 12.55 -17.99 23.26
C LYS A 539 13.08 -19.40 23.04
N GLU A 540 12.64 -20.37 23.82
CA GLU A 540 12.96 -21.80 23.61
C GLU A 540 12.48 -22.29 22.23
N LEU A 541 11.25 -21.92 21.86
CA LEU A 541 10.63 -22.29 20.59
C LEU A 541 11.30 -21.59 19.39
N LEU A 542 11.68 -20.32 19.54
CA LEU A 542 12.44 -19.56 18.55
C LEU A 542 13.79 -20.21 18.28
N GLU A 543 14.57 -20.53 19.31
CA GLU A 543 15.86 -21.20 19.13
C GLU A 543 15.70 -22.54 18.40
N LYS A 544 14.70 -23.35 18.79
CA LYS A 544 14.38 -24.59 18.08
C LYS A 544 14.11 -24.34 16.59
N LYS A 545 13.21 -23.42 16.24
CA LYS A 545 12.80 -23.12 14.85
C LYS A 545 13.94 -22.58 13.99
N LEU A 546 14.81 -21.74 14.55
CA LEU A 546 15.97 -21.19 13.84
C LEU A 546 17.05 -22.25 13.53
N ASN A 547 17.07 -23.38 14.25
CA ASN A 547 17.94 -24.53 13.93
C ASN A 547 17.26 -25.54 12.98
N GLU A 548 15.92 -25.58 12.90
CA GLU A 548 15.17 -26.42 11.94
C GLU A 548 15.27 -25.90 10.50
N LEU A 549 15.13 -24.58 10.28
CA LEU A 549 15.18 -23.97 8.94
C LEU A 549 16.59 -23.63 8.49
N SER A 550 16.83 -23.73 7.17
CA SER A 550 18.14 -23.55 6.55
C SER A 550 18.08 -23.16 5.08
N ILE A 551 19.14 -22.52 4.59
CA ILE A 551 19.41 -22.31 3.15
C ILE A 551 20.67 -23.06 2.74
N THR A 552 20.85 -23.25 1.44
CA THR A 552 22.08 -23.75 0.84
C THR A 552 22.55 -22.76 -0.22
N TYR A 553 23.86 -22.47 -0.26
CA TYR A 553 24.48 -21.66 -1.32
C TYR A 553 25.71 -22.36 -1.90
N THR A 554 26.12 -21.97 -3.12
CA THR A 554 27.29 -22.54 -3.78
C THR A 554 28.55 -21.72 -3.46
N ARG A 555 29.60 -22.38 -2.95
CA ARG A 555 30.93 -21.78 -2.68
C ARG A 555 31.72 -21.57 -3.97
N GLY A 556 32.78 -20.77 -3.91
CA GLY A 556 33.69 -20.45 -5.02
C GLY A 556 34.52 -21.64 -5.56
N ASN A 557 34.38 -22.82 -4.97
CA ASN A 557 34.88 -24.10 -5.49
C ASN A 557 33.77 -25.03 -6.05
N GLU A 558 32.57 -24.49 -6.29
CA GLU A 558 31.38 -25.19 -6.79
C GLU A 558 30.75 -26.23 -5.84
N THR A 559 31.27 -26.35 -4.61
CA THR A 559 30.62 -27.18 -3.56
C THR A 559 29.54 -26.42 -2.79
N GLU A 560 28.53 -27.12 -2.32
CA GLU A 560 27.46 -26.54 -1.51
C GLU A 560 27.90 -26.25 -0.06
N GLN A 561 27.38 -25.16 0.49
CA GLN A 561 27.43 -24.82 1.91
C GLN A 561 26.00 -24.62 2.41
N LYS A 562 25.59 -25.45 3.38
CA LYS A 562 24.33 -25.30 4.10
C LYS A 562 24.53 -24.37 5.31
N LEU A 563 23.54 -23.53 5.60
CA LEU A 563 23.50 -22.65 6.78
C LEU A 563 22.10 -22.67 7.40
N THR A 564 22.01 -22.86 8.71
CA THR A 564 20.77 -22.65 9.49
C THR A 564 20.46 -21.17 9.67
N LEU A 565 19.20 -20.82 9.91
CA LEU A 565 18.83 -19.44 10.28
C LEU A 565 19.52 -18.99 11.58
N SER A 566 19.74 -19.91 12.51
CA SER A 566 20.54 -19.75 13.74
C SER A 566 21.97 -19.30 13.46
N GLU A 567 22.66 -19.90 12.48
CA GLU A 567 24.00 -19.50 12.05
C GLU A 567 23.99 -18.14 11.33
N ILE A 568 23.00 -17.89 10.48
CA ILE A 568 22.87 -16.62 9.75
C ILE A 568 22.62 -15.44 10.71
N ILE A 569 21.78 -15.63 11.73
CA ILE A 569 21.51 -14.63 12.77
C ILE A 569 22.76 -14.30 13.60
N LYS A 570 23.65 -15.28 13.83
CA LYS A 570 24.98 -15.09 14.45
C LYS A 570 25.93 -14.30 13.54
N ARG A 571 25.68 -14.25 12.22
CA ARG A 571 26.45 -13.51 11.22
C ARG A 571 25.90 -12.11 10.89
N ARG A 572 24.84 -11.61 11.57
CA ARG A 572 24.23 -10.29 11.31
C ARG A 572 25.26 -9.16 11.10
N SER A 573 26.24 -9.02 11.97
CA SER A 573 27.27 -7.96 11.86
C SER A 573 28.20 -8.09 10.64
N ALA A 574 28.22 -9.24 9.95
CA ALA A 574 28.89 -9.39 8.66
C ALA A 574 27.99 -8.99 7.48
N PHE A 575 26.67 -9.16 7.58
CA PHE A 575 25.70 -8.76 6.53
C PHE A 575 25.72 -7.24 6.27
N GLU A 576 26.08 -6.44 7.28
CA GLU A 576 26.38 -4.99 7.16
C GLU A 576 27.50 -4.66 6.14
N MET A 577 28.25 -5.67 5.68
CA MET A 577 29.38 -5.56 4.76
C MET A 577 29.37 -6.66 3.67
N ALA A 578 28.32 -7.49 3.56
CA ALA A 578 28.32 -8.70 2.71
C ALA A 578 27.78 -8.50 1.26
N TYR A 579 27.47 -7.26 0.90
CA TYR A 579 26.68 -6.95 -0.29
C TYR A 579 27.48 -6.82 -1.59
N ASN A 580 28.81 -6.64 -1.53
CA ASN A 580 29.65 -6.31 -2.68
C ASN A 580 29.90 -7.53 -3.59
N PRO A 581 29.67 -7.46 -4.93
CA PRO A 581 29.87 -8.59 -5.84
C PRO A 581 31.35 -8.91 -6.13
N ASN A 582 32.28 -8.02 -5.78
CA ASN A 582 33.71 -8.28 -5.93
C ASN A 582 34.26 -9.25 -4.87
N ASP A 583 33.56 -9.44 -3.76
CA ASP A 583 33.80 -10.53 -2.83
C ASP A 583 33.23 -11.86 -3.37
N GLY A 584 33.82 -12.98 -2.98
CA GLY A 584 33.25 -14.31 -3.24
C GLY A 584 32.07 -14.64 -2.33
N ALA A 585 31.20 -15.53 -2.79
CA ALA A 585 29.97 -15.97 -2.15
C ALA A 585 30.06 -16.20 -0.62
N GLU A 586 31.17 -16.73 -0.13
CA GLU A 586 31.39 -17.05 1.29
C GLU A 586 31.53 -15.78 2.15
N ILE A 587 32.22 -14.77 1.66
CA ILE A 587 32.23 -13.43 2.29
C ILE A 587 30.84 -12.80 2.17
N ARG A 588 30.17 -12.98 1.02
CA ARG A 588 28.78 -12.51 0.80
C ARG A 588 27.72 -13.24 1.63
N TRP A 589 28.09 -14.34 2.31
CA TRP A 589 27.30 -15.06 3.32
C TRP A 589 27.87 -14.92 4.74
N GLY A 590 28.79 -13.98 4.97
CA GLY A 590 29.33 -13.65 6.28
C GLY A 590 30.18 -14.75 6.91
N ALA A 591 30.83 -15.60 6.11
CA ALA A 591 31.72 -16.66 6.61
C ALA A 591 32.84 -16.07 7.49
N PRO A 592 33.12 -16.64 8.68
CA PRO A 592 34.15 -16.13 9.58
C PRO A 592 35.55 -16.07 8.94
N GLU A 593 36.40 -15.17 9.43
CA GLU A 593 37.80 -15.13 8.98
C GLU A 593 38.54 -16.40 9.39
N ASN A 594 39.36 -16.91 8.47
CA ASN A 594 40.14 -18.15 8.62
C ASN A 594 39.30 -19.44 8.81
N SER A 595 38.00 -19.44 8.48
CA SER A 595 37.18 -20.65 8.47
C SER A 595 37.44 -21.54 7.24
N GLU A 596 37.16 -22.84 7.37
CA GLU A 596 37.19 -23.77 6.24
C GLU A 596 36.19 -23.36 5.14
N GLU A 597 35.00 -22.91 5.53
CA GLU A 597 33.99 -22.31 4.65
C GLU A 597 34.62 -21.22 3.76
N ARG A 598 35.29 -20.23 4.38
CA ARG A 598 35.89 -19.08 3.67
C ARG A 598 37.20 -19.42 2.93
N SER A 599 37.81 -20.57 3.18
CA SER A 599 39.05 -20.99 2.50
C SER A 599 38.89 -21.19 0.99
N THR A 600 37.65 -21.39 0.53
CA THR A 600 37.29 -21.54 -0.89
C THR A 600 37.11 -20.20 -1.63
N CYS A 601 37.08 -19.08 -0.88
CA CYS A 601 36.81 -17.74 -1.39
C CYS A 601 38.02 -17.14 -2.13
N ARG A 602 37.96 -17.04 -3.46
CA ARG A 602 39.07 -16.58 -4.31
C ARG A 602 39.04 -15.10 -4.69
N ARG A 603 37.91 -14.41 -4.55
CA ARG A 603 37.77 -12.97 -4.83
C ARG A 603 37.55 -12.19 -3.53
N LYS A 604 38.07 -10.96 -3.48
CA LYS A 604 37.87 -10.01 -2.38
C LYS A 604 37.64 -8.62 -2.94
N VAL A 605 36.84 -7.82 -2.24
CA VAL A 605 36.64 -6.40 -2.52
C VAL A 605 37.98 -5.62 -2.50
N PRO A 606 38.24 -4.71 -3.47
CA PRO A 606 39.43 -3.86 -3.45
C PRO A 606 39.44 -2.87 -2.26
N THR A 607 40.62 -2.53 -1.74
CA THR A 607 40.78 -1.73 -0.50
C THR A 607 39.96 -0.44 -0.48
N GLY A 608 40.00 0.37 -1.55
CA GLY A 608 39.22 1.62 -1.62
C GLY A 608 37.69 1.42 -1.67
N GLN A 609 37.21 0.25 -2.12
CA GLN A 609 35.80 -0.11 -1.97
C GLN A 609 35.50 -0.62 -0.55
N LEU A 610 36.42 -1.36 0.09
CA LEU A 610 36.27 -1.79 1.48
C LEU A 610 36.18 -0.59 2.45
N GLU A 611 37.06 0.40 2.28
CA GLU A 611 37.00 1.70 2.98
C GLU A 611 35.67 2.41 2.73
N LYS A 612 35.18 2.39 1.48
CA LYS A 612 33.88 2.97 1.12
C LYS A 612 32.72 2.25 1.81
N MET A 613 32.75 0.92 1.86
CA MET A 613 31.75 0.10 2.58
C MET A 613 31.77 0.39 4.09
N GLN A 614 32.95 0.50 4.70
CA GLN A 614 33.09 0.92 6.10
C GLN A 614 32.45 2.30 6.33
N SER A 615 32.65 3.26 5.43
CA SER A 615 32.06 4.60 5.54
C SER A 615 30.52 4.66 5.41
N VAL A 616 29.87 3.62 4.86
CA VAL A 616 28.41 3.53 4.78
C VAL A 616 27.81 2.50 5.73
N ARG A 617 28.64 1.81 6.53
CA ARG A 617 28.21 0.77 7.47
C ARG A 617 27.24 1.28 8.54
N GLU A 618 27.33 2.57 8.92
CA GLU A 618 26.41 3.18 9.89
C GLU A 618 24.93 3.07 9.47
N TRP A 619 24.64 3.07 8.16
CA TRP A 619 23.28 3.02 7.63
C TRP A 619 22.70 1.62 7.81
N PHE A 620 23.51 0.59 7.54
CA PHE A 620 23.19 -0.79 7.90
C PHE A 620 22.99 -0.96 9.41
N GLN A 621 23.83 -0.34 10.25
CA GLN A 621 23.71 -0.43 11.72
C GLN A 621 22.44 0.24 12.24
N LYS A 622 22.08 1.42 11.71
CA LYS A 622 20.84 2.15 12.02
C LYS A 622 19.58 1.46 11.45
N ARG A 623 19.74 0.53 10.50
CA ARG A 623 18.67 -0.07 9.68
C ARG A 623 17.93 0.96 8.81
N LEU A 624 18.68 1.93 8.29
CA LEU A 624 18.20 3.07 7.49
C LEU A 624 19.02 3.18 6.19
N HIS A 625 18.59 4.05 5.27
CA HIS A 625 19.39 4.46 4.11
C HIS A 625 20.04 5.84 4.31
N PRO A 626 21.10 6.17 3.56
CA PRO A 626 21.59 7.54 3.45
C PRO A 626 20.52 8.47 2.82
N PRO A 627 20.45 9.76 3.22
CA PRO A 627 19.56 10.76 2.62
C PRO A 627 19.75 10.97 1.10
N THR A 628 18.63 11.28 0.40
CA THR A 628 18.44 11.22 -1.07
C THR A 628 17.59 12.36 -1.67
#